data_AF-A0A6P0KD18-F1
#
_entry.id   AF-A0A6P0KD18-F1
#
_cell.length_a   1.000
_cell.length_b   1.000
_cell.length_c   1.000
_cell.angle_alpha   90.00
_cell.angle_beta   90.00
_cell.angle_gamma   90.00
#
_symmetry.space_group_name_H-M   'P 1'
#
loop_
_entity.id
_entity.type
_entity.pdbx_description
1 polymer ?
#
loop_
_entity_poly.entity_id
_entity_poly.type
_entity_poly.pdbx_seq_one_letter_code
_entity_poly.pdbx_strand_id
1 'polypeptide(L)' 'MRYRPPYAIRHTFITNCLEKGIGVPQVAMWVGNSPKTIWQHYAGVICVQDVPIFD' A
#
# COMPACT_ATOMS: atom_id res chain seq x y z
N MET A 1 11.66 21.40 -3.71
CA MET A 1 11.19 20.05 -3.34
C MET A 1 11.52 19.81 -1.87
N ARG A 2 10.55 19.45 -1.02
CA ARG A 2 10.80 19.20 0.43
C ARG A 2 11.17 17.73 0.63
N TYR A 3 12.23 17.45 1.38
CA TYR A 3 12.58 16.08 1.76
C TYR A 3 11.41 15.45 2.53
N ARG A 4 10.97 14.28 2.07
CA ARG A 4 9.97 13.46 2.78
C ARG A 4 10.73 12.46 3.65
N PRO A 5 10.33 12.28 4.92
CA PRO A 5 10.97 11.29 5.77
C PRO A 5 10.78 9.88 5.20
N PRO A 6 11.76 8.96 5.39
CA PRO A 6 11.70 7.60 4.83
C PRO A 6 10.43 6.83 5.19
N TYR A 7 9.91 7.04 6.40
CA TYR A 7 8.66 6.43 6.85
C TYR A 7 7.48 6.81 5.96
N ALA A 8 7.36 8.08 5.56
CA ALA A 8 6.28 8.54 4.69
C ALA A 8 6.41 7.95 3.28
N ILE A 9 7.63 7.81 2.76
CA ILE A 9 7.86 7.19 1.45
C ILE A 9 7.50 5.69 1.49
N ARG A 10 7.79 5.00 2.60
CA ARG A 10 7.41 3.59 2.79
C ARG A 10 5.90 3.38 2.67
N HIS A 11 5.09 4.29 3.20
CA HIS A 11 3.62 4.23 3.05
C HIS A 11 3.17 4.34 1.59
N THR A 12 3.72 5.29 0.84
CA THR A 12 3.44 5.46 -0.59
C THR A 12 3.89 4.24 -1.39
N PHE A 13 5.06 3.68 -1.09
CA PHE A 13 5.55 2.47 -1.74
C PHE A 13 4.60 1.28 -1.54
N ILE A 14 4.17 1.02 -0.30
CA ILE A 14 3.23 -0.07 0.02
C ILE A 14 1.93 0.09 -0.77
N THR A 15 1.35 1.29 -0.75
CA THR A 15 0.10 1.61 -1.47
C THR A 15 0.23 1.30 -2.95
N ASN A 16 1.26 1.84 -3.61
CA ASN A 16 1.51 1.62 -5.04
C ASN A 16 1.71 0.14 -5.40
N CYS A 17 2.35 -0.64 -4.52
CA CYS A 17 2.53 -2.08 -4.75
C CYS A 17 1.19 -2.82 -4.70
N LEU A 18 0.35 -2.50 -3.71
CA LEU A 18 -0.95 -3.15 -3.53
C LEU A 18 -1.92 -2.78 -4.67
N GLU A 19 -1.94 -1.52 -5.11
CA GLU A 19 -2.74 -1.08 -6.26
C GLU A 19 -2.34 -1.79 -7.56
N LYS A 20 -1.05 -2.15 -7.70
CA LYS A 20 -0.55 -2.95 -8.83
C LYS A 20 -0.79 -4.45 -8.67
N GLY A 21 -1.52 -4.87 -7.64
CA GLY A 21 -1.84 -6.28 -7.38
C GLY A 21 -0.68 -7.10 -6.84
N ILE A 22 0.38 -6.48 -6.31
CA ILE A 22 1.47 -7.21 -5.67
C ILE A 22 0.97 -7.78 -4.34
N GLY A 23 1.21 -9.09 -4.13
CA GLY A 23 0.70 -9.80 -2.96
C GLY A 23 1.23 -9.25 -1.63
N VAL A 24 0.35 -9.17 -0.63
CA VAL A 24 0.66 -8.68 0.73
C VAL A 24 1.89 -9.37 1.36
N PRO A 25 2.07 -10.71 1.29
CA PRO A 25 3.25 -11.36 1.88
C PRO A 25 4.56 -10.87 1.27
N GLN A 26 4.57 -10.61 -0.05
CA GLN A 26 5.75 -10.14 -0.77
C GLN A 26 6.09 -8.69 -0.40
N VAL A 27 5.08 -7.81 -0.37
CA VAL A 27 5.29 -6.41 0.04
C VAL A 27 5.78 -6.34 1.48
N ALA A 28 5.19 -7.13 2.39
CA ALA A 28 5.58 -7.20 3.79
C ALA A 28 7.07 -7.55 3.97
N MET A 29 7.56 -8.53 3.21
CA MET A 29 8.97 -8.92 3.17
C MET A 29 9.88 -7.76 2.75
N TRP A 30 9.51 -6.99 1.72
CA TRP A 30 10.34 -5.87 1.24
C TRP A 30 10.43 -4.70 2.24
N VAL A 31 9.36 -4.42 2.97
CA VAL A 31 9.29 -3.24 3.85
C VAL A 31 9.59 -3.54 5.31
N GLY A 32 9.87 -4.80 5.65
CA GLY A 32 10.16 -5.26 7.01
C GLY A 32 8.97 -5.20 7.95
N ASN A 33 7.74 -5.35 7.43
CA ASN A 33 6.51 -5.40 8.24
C ASN A 33 5.95 -6.81 8.27
N SER A 34 5.07 -7.11 9.23
CA SER A 34 4.29 -8.35 9.18
C SER A 34 3.16 -8.23 8.14
N PRO A 35 2.75 -9.33 7.48
CA PRO A 35 1.56 -9.32 6.62
C PRO A 35 0.31 -8.82 7.36
N LYS A 36 0.17 -9.18 8.65
CA LYS A 36 -0.91 -8.69 9.53
C LYS A 36 -0.94 -7.16 9.61
N THR A 37 0.22 -6.53 9.80
CA THR A 37 0.35 -5.06 9.82
C THR A 37 -0.12 -4.46 8.49
N ILE A 38 0.26 -5.05 7.36
CA ILE A 38 -0.16 -4.56 6.04
C ILE A 38 -1.69 -4.69 5.87
N TRP A 39 -2.26 -5.85 6.20
CA TRP A 39 -3.71 -6.05 6.14
C TRP A 39 -4.47 -5.04 7.02
N GLN A 40 -4.00 -4.79 8.24
CA GLN A 40 -4.67 -3.87 9.17
C GLN A 40 -4.65 -2.41 8.69
N HIS A 41 -3.57 -1.96 8.05
CA HIS A 41 -3.38 -0.56 7.71
C HIS A 41 -3.69 -0.22 6.24
N TYR A 42 -3.71 -1.20 5.34
CA TYR A 42 -3.92 -0.97 3.89
C TYR A 42 -5.08 -1.79 3.31
N ALA A 43 -5.96 -2.38 4.14
CA ALA A 43 -7.14 -3.11 3.68
C ALA A 43 -7.95 -2.33 2.62
N GLY A 44 -8.15 -1.02 2.81
CA GLY A 44 -8.91 -0.18 1.89
C GLY A 44 -8.28 0.02 0.51
N VAL A 45 -6.99 -0.29 0.34
CA VAL A 45 -6.29 -0.29 -0.96
C VAL A 45 -6.40 -1.67 -1.63
N ILE A 46 -6.46 -2.73 -0.82
CA ILE A 46 -6.59 -4.12 -1.29
C ILE A 46 -8.02 -4.39 -1.77
N CYS A 47 -9.01 -3.75 -1.14
CA CYS A 47 -10.35 -3.63 -1.69
C CYS A 47 -10.28 -2.68 -2.89
N VAL A 48 -10.22 -3.20 -4.11
CA VAL A 48 -10.25 -2.40 -5.33
C VAL A 48 -11.36 -1.35 -5.21
N GLN A 49 -10.98 -0.07 -5.22
CA GLN A 49 -11.96 1.01 -5.27
C GLN A 49 -12.44 1.14 -6.71
N ASP A 50 -13.53 0.45 -7.04
CA ASP A 50 -14.31 0.77 -8.23
C ASP A 50 -14.94 2.15 -8.01
N VAL A 51 -14.25 3.20 -8.44
CA VAL A 51 -14.83 4.55 -8.48
C VAL A 51 -15.88 4.54 -9.59
N PRO A 52 -17.18 4.70 -9.28
CA PRO A 52 -18.19 4.79 -10.32
C PRO A 52 -17.93 6.04 -11.16
N ILE A 53 -17.81 5.85 -12.46
CA ILE A 53 -17.74 6.94 -13.43
C ILE A 53 -19.18 7.43 -13.59
N PHE A 54 -19.45 8.66 -13.17
CA PHE A 54 -20.71 9.32 -13.50
C PHE A 54 -20.53 9.93 -14.90
N ASP A 55 -21.24 9.38 -15.89
CA ASP A 55 -21.47 10.04 -17.19
C ASP A 55 -22.40 11.26 -17.04
#